data_AF-A0A7Y8X5X3-F1
#
_entry.id   AF-A0A7Y8X5X3-F1
#
_cell.length_a   1.000
_cell.length_b   1.000
_cell.length_c   1.000
_cell.angle_alpha   90.00
_cell.angle_beta   90.00
_cell.angle_gamma   90.00
#
_symmetry.space_group_name_H-M   'P 1'
#
loop_
_entity.id
_entity.type
_entity.pdbx_description
1 polymer ?
#
loop_
_entity_poly.entity_id
_entity_poly.type
_entity_poly.pdbx_seq_one_letter_code
_entity_poly.pdbx_strand_id
1 'polypeptide(L)' 'MTWFIDGADDDQMDLDDAVKALEGVAAVLKQLSSDQRRDLLDVLGEMAEAEAEPARREFLEAFPQDFGLIDES' A
#
# COMPACT_ATOMS: atom_id res chain seq x y z
N MET A 1 3.49 22.76 -5.54
CA MET A 1 3.30 21.36 -5.96
C MET A 1 2.94 20.61 -4.70
N THR A 2 1.66 20.69 -4.34
CA THR A 2 1.11 20.31 -3.03
C THR A 2 -0.22 19.63 -3.33
N TRP A 3 -0.15 18.35 -3.65
CA TRP A 3 -1.31 17.49 -3.82
C TRP A 3 -1.28 16.51 -2.66
N PHE A 4 -1.73 16.97 -1.49
CA PHE A 4 -2.02 16.06 -0.39
C PHE A 4 -3.20 16.64 0.38
N ILE A 5 -4.38 16.20 -0.07
CA ILE A 5 -5.62 16.09 0.69
C ILE A 5 -6.22 17.43 1.12
N ASP A 6 -6.90 18.09 0.17
CA ASP A 6 -8.05 18.92 0.47
C ASP A 6 -9.26 18.24 -0.19
N GLY A 7 -10.22 17.80 0.62
CA GLY A 7 -11.48 17.20 0.18
C GLY A 7 -11.39 15.75 -0.30
N ALA A 8 -11.48 14.79 0.62
CA ALA A 8 -12.12 13.51 0.28
C ALA A 8 -13.63 13.79 0.16
N ASP A 9 -14.06 14.27 -1.00
CA ASP A 9 -15.48 14.28 -1.33
C ASP A 9 -15.96 12.83 -1.40
N ASP A 10 -17.04 12.56 -0.66
CA ASP A 10 -17.64 11.24 -0.40
C ASP A 10 -18.37 10.68 -1.65
N ASP A 11 -17.87 10.98 -2.84
CA ASP A 11 -18.32 10.38 -4.08
C ASP A 11 -17.64 9.02 -4.21
N GLN A 12 -18.41 7.99 -3.89
CA GLN A 12 -18.12 6.56 -4.06
C GLN A 12 -17.05 6.33 -5.14
N MET A 13 -15.83 6.01 -4.70
CA MET A 13 -14.83 5.45 -5.60
C MET A 13 -15.45 4.24 -6.29
N ASP A 14 -15.59 4.34 -7.61
CA ASP A 14 -16.01 3.20 -8.42
C ASP A 14 -15.01 2.07 -8.19
N LEU A 15 -15.53 0.87 -7.88
CA LEU A 15 -14.72 -0.33 -7.68
C LEU A 15 -13.81 -0.60 -8.87
N ASP A 16 -14.24 -0.29 -10.09
CA ASP A 16 -13.43 -0.44 -11.30
C ASP A 16 -12.27 0.55 -11.36
N ASP A 17 -12.43 1.74 -10.80
CA ASP A 17 -11.37 2.75 -10.71
C ASP A 17 -10.43 2.49 -9.53
N ALA A 18 -10.94 1.91 -8.44
CA ALA A 18 -10.13 1.41 -7.33
C ALA A 18 -9.19 0.27 -7.77
N VAL A 19 -9.68 -0.66 -8.60
CA VAL A 19 -8.88 -1.76 -9.16
C VAL A 19 -7.76 -1.23 -10.06
N LYS A 20 -8.05 -0.28 -10.96
CA LYS A 20 -7.01 0.34 -11.82
C LYS A 20 -5.98 1.14 -11.01
N ALA A 21 -6.40 1.82 -9.96
CA ALA A 21 -5.48 2.51 -9.06
C ALA A 21 -4.54 1.51 -8.37
N LEU A 22 -5.07 0.36 -7.91
CA LEU A 22 -4.27 -0.71 -7.32
C LEU A 22 -3.27 -1.32 -8.32
N GLU A 23 -3.68 -1.53 -9.57
CA GLU A 23 -2.78 -1.99 -10.64
C GLU A 23 -1.64 -1.00 -10.91
N GLY A 24 -1.94 0.30 -10.90
CA GLY A 24 -0.95 1.36 -11.02
C GLY A 24 0.04 1.40 -9.85
N VAL A 25 -0.46 1.22 -8.62
CA VAL A 25 0.38 1.11 -7.43
C VAL A 25 1.29 -0.11 -7.52
N ALA A 26 0.77 -1.29 -7.87
CA ALA A 26 1.58 -2.50 -8.04
C ALA A 26 2.68 -2.34 -9.11
N ALA A 27 2.39 -1.64 -10.21
CA ALA A 27 3.36 -1.35 -11.26
C ALA A 27 4.50 -0.42 -10.78
N VAL A 28 4.18 0.60 -9.98
CA VAL A 28 5.17 1.50 -9.38
C VAL A 28 6.01 0.78 -8.33
N LEU A 29 5.37 -0.04 -7.50
CA LEU A 29 6.02 -0.85 -6.48
C LEU A 29 7.05 -1.83 -7.06
N LYS A 30 6.77 -2.39 -8.26
CA LYS A 30 7.72 -3.24 -9.00
C LYS A 30 8.94 -2.49 -9.55
N GLN A 31 8.89 -1.16 -9.65
CA GLN A 31 10.01 -0.33 -10.12
C GLN A 31 10.90 0.19 -9.00
N LEU A 32 10.55 -0.08 -7.73
CA LEU A 32 11.35 0.35 -6.60
C LEU A 32 12.73 -0.34 -6.62
N SER A 33 13.76 0.43 -6.32
CA SER A 33 15.07 -0.14 -6.00
C SER A 33 14.99 -0.99 -4.73
N SER A 34 15.97 -1.88 -4.52
CA SER A 34 16.01 -2.74 -3.33
C SER A 34 16.00 -1.95 -2.02
N ASP A 35 16.65 -0.78 -1.99
CA ASP A 35 16.67 0.09 -0.81
C ASP A 35 15.29 0.71 -0.55
N GLN A 36 14.63 1.24 -1.59
CA GLN A 36 13.28 1.81 -1.45
C GLN A 36 12.23 0.75 -1.10
N ARG A 37 12.38 -0.47 -1.63
CA ARG A 37 11.52 -1.61 -1.27
C ARG A 37 11.67 -1.92 0.21
N ARG A 38 12.89 -1.91 0.73
CA ARG A 38 13.16 -2.14 2.15
C ARG A 38 12.62 -1.03 3.04
N ASP A 39 12.82 0.24 2.67
CA ASP A 39 12.24 1.37 3.41
C ASP A 39 10.70 1.28 3.48
N LEU A 40 10.06 0.84 2.40
CA LEU A 40 8.61 0.63 2.38
C LEU A 40 8.19 -0.52 3.32
N LEU A 41 8.94 -1.63 3.33
CA LEU A 41 8.66 -2.75 4.25
C LEU A 41 8.80 -2.33 5.72
N ASP A 42 9.81 -1.53 6.04
CA ASP A 42 10.03 -1.02 7.40
C ASP A 42 8.84 -0.15 7.84
N VAL A 43 8.38 0.78 6.98
CA VAL A 43 7.20 1.62 7.27
C VAL A 43 5.93 0.78 7.45
N LEU A 44 5.70 -0.23 6.59
CA LEU A 44 4.53 -1.12 6.73
C LEU A 44 4.57 -1.90 8.05
N GLY A 45 5.75 -2.35 8.48
CA GLY A 45 5.95 -3.00 9.76
C GLY A 45 5.63 -2.09 10.95
N GLU A 46 6.17 -0.86 10.95
CA GLU A 46 5.88 0.13 11.99
C GLU A 46 4.38 0.46 12.08
N MET A 47 3.70 0.57 10.93
CA MET A 47 2.26 0.78 10.88
C MET A 47 1.47 -0.41 11.44
N ALA A 48 1.86 -1.64 11.12
CA ALA A 48 1.20 -2.84 11.64
C ALA A 48 1.34 -2.95 13.16
N GLU A 49 2.53 -2.66 13.70
CA GLU A 49 2.79 -2.66 15.14
C GLU A 49 1.95 -1.60 15.88
N ALA A 50 1.77 -0.43 15.28
CA ALA A 50 0.98 0.66 15.85
C ALA A 50 -0.54 0.51 15.66
N GLU A 51 -0.98 -0.36 14.73
CA GLU A 51 -2.40 -0.51 14.40
C GLU A 51 -3.16 -1.24 15.51
N ALA A 52 -4.27 -0.66 15.96
CA ALA A 52 -5.11 -1.21 17.03
C ALA A 52 -6.18 -2.17 16.49
N GLU A 53 -6.59 -2.00 15.23
CA GLU A 53 -7.63 -2.81 14.60
C GLU A 53 -7.04 -4.08 13.96
N PRO A 54 -7.42 -5.29 14.43
CA PRO A 54 -6.79 -6.54 13.98
C PRO A 54 -6.88 -6.78 12.48
N ALA A 55 -8.01 -6.44 11.85
CA ALA A 55 -8.22 -6.62 10.42
C ALA A 55 -7.30 -5.72 9.58
N ARG A 56 -7.05 -4.49 10.04
CA ARG A 56 -6.14 -3.55 9.36
C ARG A 56 -4.68 -3.94 9.56
N ARG A 57 -4.34 -4.47 10.73
CA ARG A 57 -3.01 -5.04 10.98
C ARG A 57 -2.72 -6.23 10.06
N GLU A 58 -3.64 -7.19 9.98
CA GLU A 58 -3.50 -8.36 9.11
C GLU A 58 -3.32 -7.96 7.64
N PHE A 59 -4.08 -6.96 7.18
CA PHE A 59 -3.89 -6.37 5.86
C PHE A 59 -2.47 -5.81 5.66
N LEU A 60 -1.95 -5.02 6.62
CA LEU A 60 -0.62 -4.42 6.52
C LEU A 60 0.50 -5.49 6.52
N GLU A 61 0.31 -6.57 7.28
CA GLU A 61 1.24 -7.71 7.33
C GLU A 61 1.24 -8.53 6.03
N ALA A 62 0.08 -8.70 5.39
CA ALA A 62 -0.08 -9.44 4.14
C ALA A 62 0.30 -8.62 2.89
N PHE A 63 0.20 -7.29 2.97
CA PHE A 63 0.41 -6.37 1.84
C PHE A 63 1.74 -6.61 1.09
N PRO A 64 2.90 -6.81 1.76
CA PRO A 64 4.14 -7.11 1.06
C PRO A 64 4.07 -8.34 0.15
N GLN A 65 3.41 -9.40 0.60
CA GLN A 65 3.25 -10.63 -0.15
C GLN A 65 2.29 -10.42 -1.32
N ASP A 66 1.10 -9.88 -1.05
CA ASP A 66 0.02 -9.72 -2.03
C ASP A 66 0.41 -8.82 -3.20
N PHE A 67 1.31 -7.87 -2.97
CA PHE A 67 1.82 -6.95 -3.99
C PHE A 67 3.18 -7.38 -4.59
N GLY A 68 3.71 -8.55 -4.24
CA GLY A 68 4.99 -9.06 -4.75
C GLY A 68 6.19 -8.23 -4.30
N LEU A 69 6.08 -7.55 -3.15
CA LEU A 69 7.17 -6.82 -2.49
C LEU A 69 8.08 -7.72 -1.66
N ILE A 70 7.83 -9.02 -1.63
CA ILE A 70 8.79 -10.04 -1.23
C ILE A 70 8.77 -11.17 -2.28
N ASP A 71 9.93 -11.80 -2.52
CA ASP A 71 9.98 -12.97 -3.40
C ASP A 71 9.40 -14.19 -2.66
N GLU A 72 8.57 -14.97 -3.36
CA GLU A 72 8.21 -16.32 -2.90
C GLU A 72 9.46 -17.20 -3.02
N SER A 73 10.10 -17.51 -1.88
CA SER A 73 11.29 -18.38 -1.85
C SER A 73 10.98 -19.81 -2.29
#